data_AF-A0A2S8SXQ2-F1
#
_entry.id   AF-A0A2S8SXQ2-F1
#
_cell.length_a   1.000
_cell.length_b   1.000
_cell.length_c   1.000
_cell.angle_alpha   90.00
_cell.angle_beta   90.00
_cell.angle_gamma   90.00
#
_symmetry.space_group_name_H-M   'P 1'
#
loop_
_entity.id
_entity.type
_entity.pdbx_description
1 polymer ?
#
loop_
_entity_poly.entity_id
_entity_poly.type
_entity_poly.pdbx_seq_one_letter_code
_entity_poly.pdbx_strand_id
1 'polypeptide(L)'
;MKTTSFSRVVSGAEPVVSALDSCLWARRWWRAILWLHGKPTDPILDDAERRRIVAEGFRFYAVLYRLLAVLFGLIGALCWYMGVFETTNQTVYGVGLSVLFSSFLFLASGLGFAGAKALRENCGSARLMLTAFMVSIISFLSVFVGGLSVLMQWQTGHYAGLNLGVAGTLWFFGIGSYLIEVLYLVAETRLESTP
;
A
#
# COMPACT_ATOMS: atom_id res chain seq x y z
N MET A 1 33.07 16.69 -5.73
CA MET A 1 31.97 15.72 -5.83
C MET A 1 30.68 16.46 -5.47
N LYS A 2 29.83 16.80 -6.44
CA LYS A 2 28.58 17.52 -6.17
C LYS A 2 27.63 16.54 -5.48
N THR A 3 27.36 16.74 -4.20
CA THR A 3 26.27 16.04 -3.51
C THR A 3 24.97 16.52 -4.14
N THR A 4 24.44 15.73 -5.09
CA THR A 4 23.05 15.86 -5.51
C THR A 4 22.20 15.76 -4.25
N SER A 5 21.39 16.80 -4.00
CA SER A 5 20.51 16.81 -2.84
C SER A 5 19.65 15.56 -2.87
N PHE A 6 19.63 14.81 -1.76
CA PHE A 6 18.87 13.56 -1.58
C PHE A 6 17.39 13.73 -1.96
N SER A 7 16.90 14.96 -1.88
CA SER A 7 15.57 15.37 -2.27
C SER A 7 15.27 15.41 -3.77
N ARG A 8 16.26 15.42 -4.66
CA ARG A 8 16.02 15.40 -6.13
C ARG A 8 15.66 14.01 -6.66
N VAL A 9 15.94 12.97 -5.88
CA VAL A 9 15.56 11.58 -6.15
C VAL A 9 14.04 11.39 -6.05
N VAL A 10 13.41 12.22 -5.23
CA VAL A 10 11.98 12.31 -5.08
C VAL A 10 11.57 13.51 -5.94
N SER A 11 10.95 13.29 -7.09
CA SER A 11 10.35 14.37 -7.90
C SER A 11 9.11 14.94 -7.19
N GLY A 12 9.27 15.44 -5.97
CA GLY A 12 8.20 15.90 -5.10
C GLY A 12 8.32 17.39 -4.83
N ALA A 13 7.24 17.94 -4.28
CA ALA A 13 7.19 19.35 -3.91
C ALA A 13 8.31 19.74 -2.95
N GLU A 14 9.00 20.85 -3.24
CA GLU A 14 10.06 21.44 -2.42
C GLU A 14 9.73 21.47 -0.91
N PRO A 15 8.50 21.78 -0.45
CA PRO A 15 8.15 21.71 0.98
C PRO A 15 8.10 20.29 1.56
N VAL A 16 7.73 19.27 0.80
CA VAL A 16 7.69 17.86 1.29
C VAL A 16 9.09 17.26 1.31
N VAL A 17 9.87 17.63 0.31
CA VAL A 17 11.32 17.44 0.27
C VAL A 17 11.99 18.04 1.51
N SER A 18 11.66 19.28 1.88
CA SER A 18 12.29 19.94 3.05
C SER A 18 11.81 19.35 4.38
N ALA A 19 10.54 18.93 4.47
CA ALA A 19 9.99 18.24 5.63
C ALA A 19 10.64 16.85 5.86
N LEU A 20 10.89 16.09 4.79
CA LEU A 20 11.61 14.81 4.87
C LEU A 20 13.11 15.01 5.16
N ASP A 21 13.72 16.05 4.59
CA ASP A 21 15.15 16.35 4.81
C ASP A 21 15.44 16.91 6.20
N SER A 22 14.49 17.62 6.82
CA SER A 22 14.62 18.16 8.18
C SER A 22 14.53 17.09 9.27
N CYS A 23 14.03 15.88 8.97
CA CYS A 23 13.97 14.77 9.91
C CYS A 23 14.98 13.66 9.57
N LEU A 24 16.05 13.56 10.35
CA LEU A 24 17.13 12.57 10.19
C LEU A 24 16.62 11.12 10.15
N TRP A 25 15.63 10.79 10.97
CA TRP A 25 15.04 9.46 11.03
C TRP A 25 14.20 9.13 9.81
N ALA A 26 13.32 10.04 9.38
CA ALA A 26 12.52 9.88 8.17
C ALA A 26 13.42 9.72 6.93
N ARG A 27 14.49 10.51 6.85
CA ARG A 27 15.47 10.44 5.76
C ARG A 27 16.18 9.09 5.68
N ARG A 28 16.66 8.55 6.82
CA ARG A 28 17.32 7.24 6.88
C ARG A 28 16.36 6.10 6.55
N TRP A 29 15.15 6.16 7.08
CA TRP A 29 14.10 5.17 6.82
C TRP A 29 13.69 5.15 5.35
N TRP A 30 13.52 6.31 4.73
CA TRP A 30 13.20 6.43 3.31
C TRP A 30 14.29 5.82 2.40
N ARG A 31 15.57 6.03 2.73
CA ARG A 31 16.68 5.35 2.03
C ARG A 31 16.59 3.84 2.12
N ALA A 32 16.32 3.32 3.31
CA ALA A 32 16.21 1.89 3.53
C ALA A 32 15.08 1.30 2.67
N ILE A 33 13.93 1.98 2.61
CA ILE A 33 12.78 1.57 1.78
C ILE A 33 13.14 1.62 0.29
N LEU A 34 13.67 2.73 -0.22
CA LEU A 34 14.04 2.87 -1.63
C LEU A 34 15.07 1.82 -2.06
N TRP A 35 16.05 1.55 -1.20
CA TRP A 35 17.03 0.51 -1.39
C TRP A 35 16.40 -0.89 -1.40
N LEU A 36 15.51 -1.19 -0.45
CA LEU A 36 14.75 -2.45 -0.39
C LEU A 36 13.90 -2.71 -1.64
N HIS A 37 13.32 -1.66 -2.22
CA HIS A 37 12.51 -1.77 -3.44
C HIS A 37 13.32 -1.68 -4.75
N GLY A 38 14.65 -1.55 -4.67
CA GLY A 38 15.52 -1.44 -5.85
C GLY A 38 15.18 -0.24 -6.75
N LYS A 39 14.52 0.80 -6.22
CA LYS A 39 14.14 1.97 -7.00
C LYS A 39 15.42 2.79 -7.28
N PRO A 40 15.77 3.05 -8.56
CA PRO A 40 16.97 3.81 -8.89
C PRO A 40 16.87 5.22 -8.30
N THR A 41 17.95 5.68 -7.67
CA THR A 41 18.03 7.01 -7.06
C THR A 41 18.33 8.14 -8.07
N ASP A 42 18.54 7.81 -9.35
CA ASP A 42 18.67 8.77 -10.46
C ASP A 42 18.28 8.01 -11.73
N PRO A 43 17.29 8.51 -12.50
CA PRO A 43 17.58 9.51 -13.53
C PRO A 43 16.53 10.63 -13.66
N ILE A 44 16.95 11.77 -14.21
CA ILE A 44 16.06 12.79 -14.80
C ILE A 44 15.35 12.15 -15.99
N LEU A 45 14.15 11.63 -15.77
CA LEU A 45 13.28 11.06 -16.81
C LEU A 45 12.35 12.16 -17.35
N ASP A 46 12.03 12.07 -18.65
CA ASP A 46 10.96 12.88 -19.23
C ASP A 46 9.62 12.63 -18.51
N ASP A 47 8.78 13.65 -18.41
CA ASP A 47 7.53 13.61 -17.63
C ASP A 47 6.57 12.53 -18.16
N ALA A 48 6.52 12.31 -19.48
CA ALA A 48 5.70 11.26 -20.07
C ALA A 48 6.22 9.87 -19.72
N GLU A 49 7.54 9.68 -19.72
CA GLU A 49 8.19 8.41 -19.36
C GLU A 49 8.04 8.11 -17.86
N ARG A 50 8.19 9.12 -17.00
CA ARG A 50 7.92 9.01 -15.56
C ARG A 50 6.49 8.54 -15.30
N ARG A 51 5.49 9.21 -15.88
CA ARG A 51 4.06 8.85 -15.71
C ARG A 51 3.78 7.42 -16.17
N ARG A 52 4.38 6.99 -17.28
CA ARG A 52 4.23 5.62 -17.79
C ARG A 52 4.78 4.58 -16.81
N ILE A 53 5.99 4.79 -16.29
CA ILE A 53 6.64 3.88 -15.34
C ILE A 53 5.82 3.80 -14.04
N VAL A 54 5.42 4.95 -13.49
CA VAL A 54 4.61 5.00 -12.26
C VAL A 54 3.27 4.30 -12.45
N ALA A 55 2.59 4.53 -13.58
CA ALA A 55 1.33 3.87 -13.90
C ALA A 55 1.46 2.36 -14.02
N GLU A 56 2.52 1.84 -14.66
CA GLU A 56 2.76 0.39 -14.71
C GLU A 56 3.05 -0.19 -13.33
N GLY A 57 3.77 0.53 -12.45
CA GLY A 57 3.96 0.15 -11.05
C GLY A 57 2.64 0.00 -10.30
N PHE A 58 1.75 0.99 -10.39
CA PHE A 58 0.41 0.90 -9.78
C PHE A 58 -0.46 -0.19 -10.40
N ARG A 59 -0.34 -0.40 -11.72
CA ARG A 59 -1.05 -1.48 -12.40
C ARG A 59 -0.61 -2.85 -11.89
N PHE A 60 0.68 -3.05 -11.68
CA PHE A 60 1.22 -4.27 -11.08
C PHE A 60 0.65 -4.50 -9.67
N TYR A 61 0.66 -3.48 -8.80
CA TYR A 61 0.06 -3.59 -7.47
C TYR A 61 -1.44 -3.88 -7.53
N ALA A 62 -2.18 -3.21 -8.44
CA ALA A 62 -3.60 -3.47 -8.64
C ALA A 62 -3.87 -4.92 -9.05
N VAL A 63 -3.05 -5.51 -9.94
CA VAL A 63 -3.12 -6.94 -10.27
C VAL A 63 -2.87 -7.81 -9.06
N LEU A 64 -1.82 -7.53 -8.27
CA LEU A 64 -1.49 -8.29 -7.07
C LEU A 64 -2.68 -8.34 -6.09
N TYR A 65 -3.28 -7.19 -5.79
CA TYR A 65 -4.43 -7.12 -4.89
C TYR A 65 -5.72 -7.69 -5.51
N ARG A 66 -5.85 -7.68 -6.84
CA ARG A 66 -6.93 -8.38 -7.55
C ARG A 66 -6.81 -9.89 -7.40
N LEU A 67 -5.61 -10.44 -7.53
CA LEU A 67 -5.35 -11.87 -7.31
C LEU A 67 -5.61 -12.25 -5.85
N LEU A 68 -5.20 -11.39 -4.91
CA LEU A 68 -5.47 -11.59 -3.49
C LEU A 68 -6.98 -11.56 -3.19
N ALA A 69 -7.74 -10.67 -3.83
CA ALA A 69 -9.20 -10.65 -3.74
C ALA A 69 -9.81 -11.99 -4.16
N VAL A 70 -9.41 -12.50 -5.33
CA VAL A 70 -9.86 -13.81 -5.84
C VAL A 70 -9.49 -14.92 -4.87
N LEU A 71 -8.28 -14.90 -4.31
CA LEU A 71 -7.85 -15.90 -3.33
C LEU A 71 -8.75 -15.90 -2.08
N PHE A 72 -9.07 -14.73 -1.50
CA PHE A 72 -10.00 -14.64 -0.38
C PHE A 72 -11.40 -15.16 -0.74
N GLY A 73 -11.88 -14.86 -1.95
CA GLY A 73 -13.16 -15.38 -2.44
C GLY A 73 -13.16 -16.91 -2.55
N LEU A 74 -12.08 -17.49 -3.10
CA LEU A 74 -11.91 -18.94 -3.20
C LEU A 74 -11.80 -19.61 -1.83
N ILE A 75 -11.05 -19.03 -0.89
CA ILE A 75 -10.96 -19.52 0.49
C ILE A 75 -12.34 -19.52 1.14
N GLY A 76 -13.09 -18.43 1.03
CA GLY A 76 -14.46 -18.36 1.57
C GLY A 76 -15.38 -19.43 0.97
N ALA A 77 -15.35 -19.61 -0.36
CA ALA A 77 -16.14 -20.62 -1.04
C ALA A 77 -15.76 -22.05 -0.64
N LEU A 78 -14.45 -22.33 -0.52
CA LEU A 78 -13.94 -23.63 -0.07
C LEU A 78 -14.32 -23.92 1.39
N CYS A 79 -14.16 -22.94 2.29
CA CYS A 79 -14.54 -23.10 3.70
C CYS A 79 -16.05 -23.37 3.85
N TRP A 80 -16.88 -22.71 3.04
CA TRP A 80 -18.32 -22.98 2.98
C TRP A 80 -18.61 -24.39 2.48
N TYR A 81 -18.03 -24.79 1.35
CA TYR A 81 -18.26 -26.08 0.71
C TYR A 81 -17.80 -27.26 1.59
N MET A 82 -16.64 -27.13 2.22
CA MET A 82 -16.03 -28.19 3.04
C MET A 82 -16.62 -28.26 4.46
N GLY A 83 -17.46 -27.31 4.87
CA GLY A 83 -18.04 -27.29 6.22
C GLY A 83 -16.98 -27.19 7.33
N VAL A 84 -15.93 -26.39 7.11
CA VAL A 84 -14.74 -26.35 8.00
C VAL A 84 -15.06 -25.90 9.43
N PHE A 85 -16.18 -25.19 9.63
CA PHE A 85 -16.56 -24.63 10.92
C PHE A 85 -17.61 -25.50 11.61
N GLU A 86 -17.38 -25.79 12.89
CA GLU A 86 -18.21 -26.69 13.71
C GLU A 86 -19.61 -26.14 13.99
N THR A 87 -19.77 -24.81 13.98
CA THR A 87 -21.05 -24.15 14.22
C THR A 87 -21.45 -23.25 13.05
N THR A 88 -22.73 -23.23 12.71
CA THR A 88 -23.29 -22.40 11.64
C THR A 88 -22.91 -20.93 11.79
N ASN A 89 -22.84 -20.42 13.02
CA ASN A 89 -22.45 -19.04 13.29
C ASN A 89 -20.99 -18.77 12.90
N GLN A 90 -20.05 -19.65 13.26
CA GLN A 90 -18.64 -19.51 12.85
C GLN A 90 -18.47 -19.60 11.34
N THR A 91 -19.24 -20.47 10.67
CA THR A 91 -19.25 -20.57 9.20
C THR A 91 -19.65 -19.24 8.56
N VAL A 92 -20.76 -18.66 9.02
CA VAL A 92 -21.28 -17.40 8.48
C VAL A 92 -20.29 -16.26 8.71
N TYR A 93 -19.67 -16.18 9.89
CA TYR A 93 -18.67 -15.14 10.18
C TYR A 93 -17.39 -15.31 9.35
N GLY A 94 -16.80 -16.50 9.29
CA GLY A 94 -15.55 -16.74 8.56
C GLY A 94 -15.70 -16.58 7.05
N VAL A 95 -16.79 -17.10 6.49
CA VAL A 95 -17.10 -16.95 5.06
C VAL A 95 -17.49 -15.51 4.74
N GLY A 96 -18.30 -14.87 5.60
CA GLY A 96 -18.66 -13.45 5.45
C GLY A 96 -17.45 -12.53 5.45
N LEU A 97 -16.48 -12.76 6.36
CA LEU A 97 -15.23 -12.00 6.40
C LEU A 97 -14.40 -12.19 5.12
N SER A 98 -14.32 -13.42 4.61
CA SER A 98 -13.61 -13.74 3.37
C SER A 98 -14.23 -13.05 2.16
N VAL A 99 -15.57 -13.05 2.06
CA VAL A 99 -16.32 -12.34 1.01
C VAL A 99 -16.14 -10.83 1.12
N LEU A 100 -16.14 -10.29 2.34
CA LEU A 100 -15.92 -8.86 2.59
C LEU A 100 -14.52 -8.43 2.13
N PHE A 101 -13.47 -9.17 2.52
CA PHE A 101 -12.09 -8.87 2.09
C PHE A 101 -11.90 -9.03 0.58
N SER A 102 -12.46 -10.08 -0.02
CA SER A 102 -12.49 -10.26 -1.47
C SER A 102 -13.11 -9.05 -2.16
N SER A 103 -14.33 -8.67 -1.77
CA SER A 103 -15.07 -7.57 -2.40
C SER A 103 -14.35 -6.23 -2.23
N PHE A 104 -13.84 -5.96 -1.03
CA PHE A 104 -13.07 -4.75 -0.74
C PHE A 104 -11.82 -4.65 -1.61
N LEU A 105 -10.99 -5.69 -1.67
CA LEU A 105 -9.77 -5.71 -2.47
C LEU A 105 -10.07 -5.65 -3.98
N PHE A 106 -11.18 -6.25 -4.42
CA PHE A 106 -11.62 -6.18 -5.80
C PHE A 106 -12.02 -4.76 -6.22
N LEU A 107 -12.69 -4.02 -5.33
CA LEU A 107 -13.02 -2.60 -5.55
C LEU A 107 -11.77 -1.72 -5.48
N ALA A 108 -10.92 -1.92 -4.46
CA ALA A 108 -9.68 -1.17 -4.29
C ALA A 108 -8.75 -1.33 -5.51
N SER A 109 -8.54 -2.56 -5.99
CA SER A 109 -7.77 -2.81 -7.21
C SER A 109 -8.38 -2.14 -8.44
N GLY A 110 -9.71 -2.02 -8.51
CA GLY A 110 -10.40 -1.22 -9.53
C GLY A 110 -9.95 0.25 -9.54
N LEU A 111 -9.82 0.87 -8.36
CA LEU A 111 -9.27 2.23 -8.23
C LEU A 111 -7.81 2.30 -8.69
N GLY A 112 -7.00 1.27 -8.38
CA GLY A 112 -5.62 1.17 -8.84
C GLY A 112 -5.51 1.12 -10.37
N PHE A 113 -6.34 0.30 -11.03
CA PHE A 113 -6.39 0.24 -12.50
C PHE A 113 -6.89 1.54 -13.13
N ALA A 114 -7.97 2.11 -12.61
CA ALA A 114 -8.54 3.36 -13.12
C ALA A 114 -7.56 4.53 -12.94
N GLY A 115 -6.94 4.64 -11.76
CA GLY A 115 -5.94 5.64 -11.45
C GLY A 115 -4.67 5.50 -12.31
N ALA A 116 -4.18 4.28 -12.53
CA ALA A 116 -3.03 4.04 -13.41
C ALA A 116 -3.33 4.45 -14.87
N LYS A 117 -4.53 4.13 -15.37
CA LYS A 117 -4.96 4.56 -16.70
C LYS A 117 -5.04 6.09 -16.79
N ALA A 118 -5.75 6.72 -15.85
CA ALA A 118 -5.90 8.16 -15.78
C ALA A 118 -4.54 8.89 -15.67
N LEU A 119 -3.56 8.29 -14.99
CA LEU A 119 -2.22 8.86 -14.86
C LEU A 119 -1.46 8.85 -16.20
N ARG A 120 -1.62 7.80 -17.01
CA ARG A 120 -1.05 7.76 -18.38
C ARG A 120 -1.69 8.80 -19.30
N GLU A 121 -2.97 9.06 -19.10
CA GLU A 121 -3.76 10.03 -19.87
C GLU A 121 -3.65 11.46 -19.31
N ASN A 122 -2.82 11.68 -18.28
CA ASN A 122 -2.62 12.97 -17.62
C ASN A 122 -3.92 13.63 -17.12
N CYS A 123 -4.87 12.82 -16.65
CA CYS A 123 -6.12 13.31 -16.08
C CYS A 123 -5.92 13.72 -14.61
N GLY A 124 -6.45 14.88 -14.22
CA GLY A 124 -6.32 15.41 -12.85
C GLY A 124 -6.90 14.49 -11.76
N SER A 125 -7.86 13.62 -12.10
CA SER A 125 -8.45 12.64 -11.19
C SER A 125 -7.54 11.45 -10.86
N ALA A 126 -6.48 11.22 -11.62
CA ALA A 126 -5.60 10.05 -11.48
C ALA A 126 -5.02 9.93 -10.07
N ARG A 127 -4.50 11.05 -9.54
CA ARG A 127 -3.83 11.08 -8.24
C ARG A 127 -4.78 10.83 -7.08
N LEU A 128 -6.02 11.32 -7.17
CA LEU A 128 -7.07 11.02 -6.20
C LEU A 128 -7.41 9.53 -6.19
N MET A 129 -7.58 8.92 -7.37
CA MET A 129 -7.86 7.48 -7.47
C MET A 129 -6.71 6.61 -6.94
N LEU A 130 -5.46 6.95 -7.27
CA LEU A 130 -4.27 6.25 -6.77
C LEU A 130 -4.08 6.43 -5.26
N THR A 131 -4.35 7.63 -4.74
CA THR A 131 -4.33 7.88 -3.29
C THR A 131 -5.39 7.05 -2.57
N ALA A 132 -6.63 7.05 -3.08
CA ALA A 132 -7.72 6.25 -2.52
C ALA A 132 -7.40 4.75 -2.56
N PHE A 133 -6.80 4.26 -3.65
CA PHE A 133 -6.30 2.89 -3.75
C PHE A 133 -5.28 2.59 -2.63
N MET A 134 -4.25 3.41 -2.48
CA MET A 134 -3.20 3.18 -1.47
C MET A 134 -3.74 3.24 -0.03
N VAL A 135 -4.61 4.20 0.27
CA VAL A 135 -5.27 4.30 1.59
C VAL A 135 -6.14 3.06 1.86
N SER A 136 -6.82 2.54 0.83
CA SER A 136 -7.60 1.31 0.95
C SER A 136 -6.70 0.11 1.27
N ILE A 137 -5.56 -0.01 0.58
CA ILE A 137 -4.58 -1.08 0.83
C ILE A 137 -3.96 -0.97 2.22
N ILE A 138 -3.59 0.24 2.67
CA ILE A 138 -3.10 0.50 4.03
C ILE A 138 -4.13 0.04 5.06
N SER A 139 -5.39 0.42 4.87
CA SER A 139 -6.48 0.06 5.77
C SER A 139 -6.69 -1.45 5.83
N PHE A 140 -6.67 -2.13 4.68
CA PHE A 140 -6.76 -3.59 4.61
C PHE A 140 -5.59 -4.27 5.34
N LEU A 141 -4.35 -3.89 5.05
CA LEU A 141 -3.17 -4.47 5.69
C LEU A 141 -3.19 -4.25 7.21
N SER A 142 -3.64 -3.07 7.66
CA SER A 142 -3.78 -2.73 9.08
C SER A 142 -4.75 -3.67 9.79
N VAL A 143 -5.94 -3.86 9.21
CA VAL A 143 -6.97 -4.77 9.75
C VAL A 143 -6.49 -6.21 9.70
N PHE A 144 -5.86 -6.62 8.60
CA PHE A 144 -5.38 -8.00 8.42
C PHE A 144 -4.27 -8.36 9.39
N VAL A 145 -3.24 -7.51 9.53
CA VAL A 145 -2.14 -7.71 10.48
C VAL A 145 -2.66 -7.67 11.92
N GLY A 146 -3.56 -6.74 12.25
CA GLY A 146 -4.18 -6.66 13.57
C GLY A 146 -4.99 -7.92 13.91
N GLY A 147 -5.83 -8.37 12.98
CA GLY A 147 -6.64 -9.59 13.13
C GLY A 147 -5.77 -10.85 13.29
N LEU A 148 -4.73 -11.01 12.45
CA LEU A 148 -3.79 -12.11 12.57
C LEU A 148 -3.03 -12.08 13.90
N SER A 149 -2.64 -10.89 14.37
CA SER A 149 -1.95 -10.74 15.66
C SER A 149 -2.84 -11.16 16.83
N VAL A 150 -4.13 -10.78 16.82
CA VAL A 150 -5.09 -11.23 17.84
C VAL A 150 -5.28 -12.75 17.78
N LEU A 151 -5.43 -13.31 16.57
CA LEU A 151 -5.61 -14.75 16.40
C LEU A 151 -4.39 -15.56 16.85
N MET A 152 -3.18 -15.10 16.51
CA MET A 152 -1.93 -15.71 16.95
C MET A 152 -1.74 -15.61 18.46
N GLN A 153 -2.10 -14.46 19.08
CA GLN A 153 -2.05 -14.30 20.52
C GLN A 153 -2.99 -15.27 21.23
N TRP A 154 -4.20 -15.44 20.69
CA TRP A 154 -5.19 -16.34 21.24
C TRP A 154 -4.75 -17.80 21.16
N GLN A 155 -4.13 -18.22 20.04
CA GLN A 155 -3.66 -19.60 19.87
C GLN A 155 -2.42 -19.93 20.70
N THR A 156 -1.49 -18.98 20.86
CA THR A 156 -0.17 -19.29 21.42
C THR A 156 0.03 -18.86 22.86
N GLY A 157 -0.72 -17.87 23.37
CA GLY A 157 -0.79 -17.43 24.77
C GLY A 157 0.49 -16.82 25.37
N HIS A 158 1.67 -17.34 25.04
CA HIS A 158 2.95 -17.10 25.73
C HIS A 158 3.93 -16.22 24.96
N TYR A 159 3.70 -15.97 23.67
CA TYR A 159 4.62 -15.23 22.79
C TYR A 159 4.18 -13.79 22.48
N ALA A 160 3.57 -13.10 23.46
CA ALA A 160 3.03 -11.75 23.27
C ALA A 160 4.08 -10.74 22.78
N GLY A 161 5.30 -10.79 23.33
CA GLY A 161 6.39 -9.90 22.90
C GLY A 161 6.84 -10.13 21.46
N LEU A 162 6.93 -11.40 21.03
CA LEU A 162 7.29 -11.75 19.64
C LEU A 162 6.19 -11.33 18.67
N ASN A 163 4.93 -11.58 19.02
CA ASN A 163 3.77 -11.18 18.23
C ASN A 163 3.70 -9.66 18.06
N LEU A 164 3.89 -8.89 19.14
CA LEU A 164 4.00 -7.43 19.09
C LEU A 164 5.19 -6.97 18.24
N GLY A 165 6.34 -7.62 18.36
CA GLY A 165 7.53 -7.30 17.56
C GLY A 165 7.30 -7.50 16.05
N VAL A 166 6.70 -8.63 15.67
CA VAL A 166 6.38 -8.94 14.27
C VAL A 166 5.31 -8.00 13.73
N ALA A 167 4.20 -7.81 14.44
CA ALA A 167 3.12 -6.91 14.04
C ALA A 167 3.62 -5.46 13.91
N GLY A 168 4.42 -4.99 14.88
CA GLY A 168 5.04 -3.67 14.85
C GLY A 168 5.99 -3.49 13.67
N THR A 169 6.80 -4.51 13.34
CA THR A 169 7.70 -4.48 12.18
C THR A 169 6.91 -4.42 10.87
N LEU A 170 5.84 -5.21 10.73
CA LEU A 170 4.96 -5.19 9.56
C LEU A 170 4.23 -3.85 9.40
N TRP A 171 3.85 -3.21 10.51
CA TRP A 171 3.30 -1.86 10.51
C TRP A 171 4.32 -0.81 10.07
N PHE A 172 5.51 -0.82 10.66
CA PHE A 172 6.52 0.20 10.38
C PHE A 172 7.12 0.07 8.99
N PHE A 173 7.51 -1.12 8.57
CA PHE A 173 8.16 -1.32 7.26
C PHE A 173 7.16 -1.58 6.14
N GLY A 174 6.13 -2.37 6.40
CA GLY A 174 5.07 -2.63 5.43
C GLY A 174 4.16 -1.41 5.28
N ILE A 175 3.25 -1.21 6.22
CA ILE A 175 2.18 -0.21 6.12
C ILE A 175 2.73 1.22 6.05
N GLY A 176 3.76 1.52 6.84
CA GLY A 176 4.42 2.82 6.86
C GLY A 176 5.02 3.21 5.50
N SER A 177 5.57 2.26 4.73
CA SER A 177 6.13 2.57 3.41
C SER A 177 5.07 3.08 2.42
N TYR A 178 3.87 2.50 2.43
CA TYR A 178 2.74 2.94 1.61
C TYR A 178 2.25 4.34 2.00
N LEU A 179 2.32 4.71 3.28
CA LEU A 179 1.89 6.03 3.77
C LEU A 179 2.74 7.15 3.15
N ILE A 180 4.04 6.90 2.97
CA ILE A 180 4.93 7.90 2.36
C ILE A 180 4.64 8.05 0.87
N GLU A 181 4.30 6.95 0.18
CA GLU A 181 3.90 6.98 -1.23
C GLU A 181 2.58 7.75 -1.42
N VAL A 182 1.67 7.70 -0.44
CA VAL A 182 0.49 8.57 -0.37
C VAL A 182 0.86 10.04 -0.15
N LEU A 183 1.73 10.33 0.82
CA LEU A 183 2.19 11.70 1.08
C LEU A 183 2.85 12.32 -0.15
N TYR A 184 3.60 11.52 -0.91
CA TYR A 184 4.20 11.92 -2.17
C TYR A 184 3.14 12.28 -3.22
N LEU A 185 2.15 11.40 -3.45
CA LEU A 185 1.07 11.65 -4.41
C LEU A 185 0.26 12.91 -4.08
N VAL A 186 -0.03 13.13 -2.79
CA VAL A 186 -0.79 14.29 -2.30
C VAL A 186 0.03 15.59 -2.41
N ALA A 187 1.33 15.53 -2.15
CA ALA A 187 2.23 16.67 -2.27
C ALA A 187 2.34 17.18 -3.71
N GLU A 188 2.45 16.26 -4.68
CA GLU A 188 2.57 16.58 -6.10
C GLU A 188 1.28 17.23 -6.66
N THR A 189 0.10 16.91 -6.11
CA THR A 189 -1.17 17.58 -6.47
C THR A 189 -1.23 19.06 -6.10
N ARG A 190 -0.59 19.47 -5.00
CA ARG A 190 -0.70 20.88 -4.54
C ARG A 190 0.12 21.84 -5.39
N LEU A 191 1.26 21.41 -5.93
CA LEU A 191 2.11 22.28 -6.73
C LEU A 191 1.49 22.69 -8.06
N GLU A 192 0.74 21.80 -8.71
CA GLU A 192 0.05 22.10 -9.97
C GLU A 192 -1.14 23.06 -9.79
N SER A 193 -1.61 23.24 -8.55
CA SER A 193 -2.72 24.13 -8.22
C SER A 193 -2.31 25.54 -7.77
N THR A 194 -1.01 25.80 -7.62
CA THR A 194 -0.46 27.12 -7.34
C THR A 194 -0.06 27.79 -8.67
N PRO A 195 -0.71 28.90 -9.06
CA PRO A 195 -0.41 29.63 -10.31
C PRO A 195 0.98 30.29 -10.29
#